data_AF-A0A0Q7WD64-F1
#
_entry.id   AF-A0A0Q7WD64-F1
#
_cell.length_a   1.000
_cell.length_b   1.000
_cell.length_c   1.000
_cell.angle_alpha   90.00
_cell.angle_beta   90.00
_cell.angle_gamma   90.00
#
_symmetry.space_group_name_H-M   'P 1'
#
loop_
_entity.id
_entity.type
_entity.pdbx_description
1 polymer ?
#
loop_
_entity_poly.entity_id
_entity_poly.type
_entity_poly.pdbx_seq_one_letter_code
_entity_poly.pdbx_strand_id
1 'polypeptide(L)' 'MHFDFDAGKYAVYVWPAFALTAGAFVWMIADSLASARRWRREAERLQAQRDARKP' A
#
# COMPACT_ATOMS: atom_id res chain seq x y z
N MET A 1 -28.59 -11.61 -0.69
CA MET A 1 -27.66 -11.29 -1.80
C MET A 1 -26.55 -12.33 -1.74
N HIS A 2 -26.57 -13.32 -2.63
CA HIS A 2 -25.51 -14.32 -2.75
C HIS A 2 -24.44 -13.68 -3.64
N PHE A 3 -23.19 -13.61 -3.18
CA PHE A 3 -22.11 -13.16 -4.05
C PHE A 3 -21.72 -14.33 -4.94
N ASP A 4 -22.22 -14.34 -6.17
CA ASP A 4 -21.84 -15.31 -7.21
C ASP A 4 -20.40 -15.02 -7.69
N PHE A 5 -19.42 -15.24 -6.82
CA PHE A 5 -18.00 -15.34 -7.21
C PHE A 5 -17.76 -16.58 -8.09
N ASP A 6 -18.77 -17.45 -8.20
CA ASP A 6 -18.80 -18.64 -9.03
C ASP A 6 -19.47 -18.33 -10.38
N ALA A 7 -18.77 -17.61 -11.25
CA ALA A 7 -19.14 -17.50 -12.67
C ALA A 7 -18.91 -18.82 -13.45
N GLY A 8 -18.99 -19.97 -12.75
CA GLY A 8 -18.57 -21.27 -13.23
C GLY A 8 -17.17 -21.24 -13.85
N LYS A 9 -16.94 -22.13 -14.83
CA LYS A 9 -15.73 -22.24 -15.65
C LYS A 9 -15.11 -20.92 -16.13
N TYR A 10 -15.88 -19.82 -16.22
CA TYR A 10 -15.40 -18.55 -16.74
C TYR A 10 -14.69 -17.65 -15.72
N ALA A 11 -14.87 -17.90 -14.41
CA ALA A 11 -14.18 -17.14 -13.37
C ALA A 11 -12.66 -17.18 -13.53
N VAL A 12 -12.10 -18.31 -13.99
CA VAL A 12 -10.67 -18.49 -14.27
C VAL A 12 -10.14 -17.54 -15.35
N TYR A 13 -10.97 -17.10 -16.30
CA TYR A 13 -10.53 -16.15 -17.34
C TYR A 13 -10.59 -14.70 -16.86
N VAL A 14 -11.46 -14.41 -15.90
CA VAL A 14 -11.74 -13.04 -15.43
C VAL A 14 -10.88 -12.68 -14.22
N TRP A 15 -10.78 -13.60 -13.24
CA TRP A 15 -10.05 -13.40 -12.00
C TRP A 15 -8.58 -12.99 -12.15
N PRO A 16 -7.79 -13.51 -13.13
CA PRO A 16 -6.39 -13.12 -13.26
C PRO A 16 -6.20 -11.62 -13.46
N ALA A 17 -7.06 -10.97 -14.25
CA ALA A 17 -7.00 -9.52 -14.47
C ALA A 17 -7.30 -8.75 -13.17
N PHE A 18 -8.29 -9.19 -12.40
CA PHE A 18 -8.60 -8.62 -11.09
C PHE A 18 -7.48 -8.86 -10.08
N ALA A 19 -6.89 -10.05 -10.04
CA ALA A 19 -5.78 -10.39 -9.16
C ALA A 19 -4.54 -9.55 -9.48
N LEU A 20 -4.23 -9.34 -10.76
CA LEU A 20 -3.15 -8.45 -11.20
C LEU A 20 -3.38 -7.02 -10.74
N THR A 21 -4.61 -6.52 -10.91
CA THR A 21 -4.97 -5.15 -10.51
C THR A 21 -4.92 -4.98 -9.00
N ALA A 22 -5.48 -5.94 -8.24
CA ALA A 22 -5.39 -5.97 -6.79
C ALA A 22 -3.92 -6.04 -6.32
N GLY A 23 -3.10 -6.85 -6.97
CA GLY A 23 -1.66 -6.92 -6.72
C GLY A 23 -0.96 -5.57 -6.94
N ALA A 24 -1.28 -4.88 -8.04
CA ALA A 24 -0.74 -3.54 -8.31
C ALA A 24 -1.17 -2.52 -7.24
N PHE A 25 -2.42 -2.55 -6.79
CA PHE A 25 -2.87 -1.69 -5.70
C PHE A 25 -2.17 -2.01 -4.37
N VAL A 26 -2.06 -3.28 -4.00
CA VAL A 26 -1.34 -3.70 -2.79
C VAL A 26 0.11 -3.24 -2.85
N TRP A 27 0.77 -3.38 -4.01
CA TRP A 27 2.13 -2.89 -4.22
C TRP A 27 2.22 -1.38 -4.01
N MET A 28 1.34 -0.61 -4.67
CA MET A 28 1.32 0.86 -4.57
C MET A 28 1.11 1.33 -3.13
N ILE A 29 0.20 0.67 -2.39
CA ILE A 29 -0.04 0.97 -0.97
C ILE A 29 1.22 0.66 -0.16
N ALA A 30 1.84 -0.50 -0.36
CA ALA A 30 3.04 -0.90 0.35
C ALA A 30 4.21 0.06 0.10
N ASP A 31 4.42 0.46 -1.16
CA ASP A 31 5.46 1.41 -1.56
C ASP A 31 5.22 2.81 -0.96
N SER A 32 3.97 3.28 -0.99
CA SER A 32 3.57 4.55 -0.38
C SER A 32 3.83 4.53 1.13
N LEU A 33 3.49 3.44 1.80
CA LEU A 33 3.69 3.29 3.24
C LEU A 33 5.18 3.18 3.59
N ALA A 34 5.97 2.48 2.78
CA ALA A 34 7.42 2.39 2.94
C ALA A 34 8.10 3.75 2.78
N SER A 35 7.72 4.50 1.76
CA SER A 35 8.19 5.86 1.51
C SER A 35 7.82 6.81 2.66
N ALA A 36 6.57 6.75 3.14
CA ALA A 36 6.13 7.54 4.29
C ALA A 36 6.90 7.19 5.57
N ARG A 37 7.17 5.90 5.84
CA ARG A 37 7.99 5.47 6.98
C ARG A 37 9.43 5.96 6.88
N ARG A 38 10.02 5.92 5.69
CA ARG A 38 11.37 6.42 5.44
C ARG A 38 11.46 7.92 5.72
N TRP A 39 10.49 8.70 5.25
CA TRP A 39 10.44 10.14 5.49
C TRP A 39 10.12 10.49 6.94
N ARG A 40 9.29 9.71 7.63
CA ARG A 40 9.04 9.89 9.07
C ARG A 40 10.33 9.77 9.89
N ARG A 41 11.17 8.77 9.62
CA ARG A 41 12.45 8.61 10.34
C ARG A 41 13.38 9.81 10.13
N GLU A 42 13.42 10.35 8.92
CA GLU A 42 14.24 11.53 8.63
C GLU A 42 13.64 12.80 9.25
N ALA A 43 12.31 12.92 9.25
CA ALA A 43 11.60 14.00 9.91
C ALA A 43 11.81 13.99 11.44
N GLU A 44 11.78 12.84 12.08
CA GLU A 44 12.08 12.67 13.51
C GLU A 44 13.51 13.12 13.83
N ARG A 45 14.48 12.74 12.99
CA ARG A 45 15.88 13.19 13.12
C ARG A 45 16.02 14.70 13.00
N LEU A 46 15.31 15.31 12.05
CA LEU A 46 15.31 16.77 11.86
C LEU A 46 14.56 17.50 12.97
N GLN A 47 13.50 16.91 13.52
CA GLN A 47 12.79 17.43 14.69
C GLN A 47 13.67 17.40 15.93
N ALA A 48 14.34 16.28 16.21
CA ALA A 48 15.26 16.17 17.35
C ALA A 48 16.41 17.19 17.29
N GLN A 49 16.97 17.45 16.09
CA GLN A 49 17.98 18.49 15.90
C GLN A 49 17.42 19.90 16.09
N ARG A 50 16.18 20.15 15.68
CA ARG A 50 15.51 21.45 15.90
C ARG A 50 15.23 21.69 17.38
N ASP A 51 14.77 20.67 18.09
CA ASP A 51 14.45 20.77 19.52
C ASP A 51 15.72 20.94 20.35
N ALA A 52 16.79 20.19 20.05
CA ALA A 52 18.10 20.37 20.67
C ALA A 52 18.77 21.72 20.36
N ARG A 53 18.36 22.41 19.29
CA ARG A 53 18.85 23.76 18.94
C ARG A 53 17.98 24.88 19.50
N LYS A 54 16.84 24.56 20.12
CA LYS A 54 16.01 25.55 20.80
C LYS A 54 16.53 25.71 22.24
N PRO A 55 17.02 26.90 22.64
CA PRO A 55 17.59 27.15 23.96
C PRO A 55 16.55 27.12 25.09
#